data_AF-T0YWD1-F1
#
_entry.id   AF-T0YWD1-F1
#
_cell.length_a   1.000
_cell.length_b   1.000
_cell.length_c   1.000
_cell.angle_alpha   90.00
_cell.angle_beta   90.00
_cell.angle_gamma   90.00
#
_symmetry.space_group_name_H-M   'P 1'
#
loop_
_entity.id
_entity.type
_entity.pdbx_description
1 polymer ?
#
loop_
_entity_poly.entity_id
_entity_poly.type
_entity_poly.pdbx_seq_one_letter_code
_entity_poly.pdbx_strand_id
1 'polypeptide(L)'
;RVRWHFEEGLKVFERVFGRRPDGCWPSEGAASEATLKLLQDYGFHWTASGGAVLGHSDPEASPSAAYRLHGEGCACFFRNDEFSDRIGFHYASWHGDDAVANLVHALESRARTDPEQIVTIFLDGENAWEYYPANGFYFLNGLYRALSDHPLLRLTTFSEALEGGLTTRVLPRLVAGSVGLRLPFDLDRLARQE
;
A
#
# COMPACT_ATOMS: atom_id res chain seq x y z
N ARG A 1 -13.41 21.17 -6.26
CA ARG A 1 -12.82 20.18 -7.16
C ARG A 1 -12.23 19.00 -6.40
N VAL A 2 -11.18 19.11 -5.58
CA VAL A 2 -10.65 17.90 -4.89
C VAL A 2 -11.68 17.33 -3.90
N ARG A 3 -12.34 18.19 -3.14
CA ARG A 3 -13.45 17.84 -2.23
C ARG A 3 -14.60 17.13 -2.96
N TRP A 4 -14.94 17.62 -4.15
CA TRP A 4 -15.97 16.99 -4.99
C TRP A 4 -15.61 15.55 -5.38
N HIS A 5 -14.35 15.27 -5.73
CA HIS A 5 -13.91 13.91 -6.04
C HIS A 5 -14.03 12.98 -4.82
N PHE A 6 -13.67 13.46 -3.63
CA PHE A 6 -13.87 12.70 -2.39
C PHE A 6 -15.36 12.45 -2.11
N GLU A 7 -16.19 13.47 -2.20
CA GLU A 7 -17.63 13.36 -1.93
C GLU A 7 -18.33 12.41 -2.89
N GLU A 8 -18.08 12.53 -4.20
CA GLU A 8 -18.68 11.62 -5.19
C GLU A 8 -18.11 10.21 -5.09
N GLY A 9 -16.81 10.07 -4.85
CA GLY A 9 -16.19 8.75 -4.62
C GLY A 9 -16.82 8.04 -3.41
N LEU A 10 -16.99 8.75 -2.30
CA LEU A 10 -17.63 8.22 -1.09
C LEU A 10 -19.10 7.85 -1.34
N LYS A 11 -19.86 8.71 -2.04
CA LYS A 11 -21.26 8.40 -2.42
C LYS A 11 -21.36 7.15 -3.28
N VAL A 12 -20.50 7.00 -4.28
CA VAL A 12 -20.49 5.81 -5.14
C VAL A 12 -20.13 4.56 -4.35
N PHE A 13 -19.08 4.62 -3.52
CA PHE A 13 -18.67 3.49 -2.70
C PHE A 13 -19.79 3.08 -1.73
N GLU A 14 -20.39 4.03 -1.02
CA GLU A 14 -21.47 3.75 -0.07
C GLU A 14 -22.72 3.20 -0.76
N ARG A 15 -23.07 3.70 -1.95
CA ARG A 15 -24.17 3.15 -2.75
C ARG A 15 -23.92 1.70 -3.17
N VAL A 16 -22.68 1.33 -3.50
CA VAL A 16 -22.34 -0.02 -3.99
C VAL A 16 -22.15 -1.01 -2.84
N PHE A 17 -21.50 -0.60 -1.75
CA PHE A 17 -21.08 -1.48 -0.67
C PHE A 17 -21.91 -1.33 0.62
N GLY A 18 -22.80 -0.33 0.71
CA GLY A 18 -23.66 -0.10 1.86
C GLY A 18 -22.95 0.42 3.11
N ARG A 19 -21.69 0.83 2.99
CA ARG A 19 -20.86 1.37 4.08
C ARG A 19 -19.85 2.37 3.55
N ARG A 20 -19.29 3.20 4.44
CA ARG A 20 -18.14 4.05 4.10
C ARG A 20 -16.84 3.22 4.11
N PRO A 21 -15.86 3.55 3.25
CA PRO A 21 -14.55 2.90 3.24
C PRO A 21 -13.68 3.39 4.41
N ASP A 22 -12.90 2.48 5.00
CA ASP A 22 -11.98 2.79 6.11
C ASP A 22 -10.65 3.39 5.64
N GLY A 23 -10.31 3.18 4.37
CA GLY A 23 -9.09 3.72 3.78
C GLY A 23 -9.25 4.13 2.33
N CYS A 24 -8.23 4.83 1.85
CA CYS A 24 -8.19 5.40 0.51
C CYS A 24 -6.90 5.01 -0.19
N TRP A 25 -7.02 4.61 -1.46
CA TRP A 25 -5.90 4.63 -2.39
C TRP A 25 -6.00 5.92 -3.21
N PRO A 26 -5.13 6.92 -3.00
CA PRO A 26 -5.10 8.11 -3.84
C PRO A 26 -4.77 7.73 -5.28
N SER A 27 -5.29 8.47 -6.26
CA SER A 27 -4.96 8.25 -7.67
C SER A 27 -3.44 8.20 -7.88
N GLU A 28 -2.93 7.17 -8.55
CA GLU A 28 -1.49 6.92 -8.73
C GLU A 28 -0.67 6.79 -7.43
N GLY A 29 -1.34 6.58 -6.28
CA GLY A 29 -0.74 6.69 -4.95
C GLY A 29 -0.14 8.06 -4.68
N ALA A 30 -0.70 9.11 -5.29
CA ALA A 30 -0.26 10.49 -5.09
C ALA A 30 -0.49 10.94 -3.64
N ALA A 31 0.58 11.37 -2.99
CA ALA A 31 0.54 11.81 -1.60
C ALA A 31 1.27 13.14 -1.43
N SER A 32 0.69 13.99 -0.59
CA SER A 32 1.28 15.22 -0.04
C SER A 32 0.75 15.41 1.39
N GLU A 33 1.35 16.30 2.16
CA GLU A 33 0.83 16.63 3.50
C GLU A 33 -0.60 17.16 3.43
N ALA A 34 -0.90 18.01 2.43
CA ALA A 34 -2.26 18.50 2.20
C ALA A 34 -3.26 17.39 1.82
N THR A 35 -2.82 16.40 1.04
CA THR A 35 -3.66 15.24 0.68
C THR A 35 -3.96 14.38 1.91
N LEU A 36 -2.96 14.10 2.74
CA LEU A 36 -3.13 13.36 4.01
C LEU A 36 -4.08 14.07 4.97
N LYS A 37 -3.98 15.39 5.06
CA LYS A 37 -4.90 16.19 5.87
C LYS A 37 -6.34 16.10 5.35
N LEU A 38 -6.55 16.21 4.04
CA LEU A 38 -7.88 16.03 3.45
C LEU A 38 -8.43 14.63 3.72
N LEU A 39 -7.62 13.58 3.58
CA LEU A 39 -8.03 12.22 3.89
C LEU A 39 -8.51 12.07 5.35
N GLN A 40 -7.78 12.66 6.29
CA GLN A 40 -8.20 12.70 7.68
C GLN A 40 -9.51 13.47 7.87
N ASP A 41 -9.67 14.64 7.23
CA ASP A 41 -10.89 15.45 7.31
C ASP A 41 -12.14 14.69 6.77
N TYR A 42 -11.95 13.78 5.80
CA TYR A 42 -13.02 12.91 5.27
C TYR A 42 -13.22 11.60 6.05
N GLY A 43 -12.47 11.38 7.14
CA GLY A 43 -12.62 10.26 8.05
C GLY A 43 -11.92 8.97 7.63
N PHE A 44 -10.95 9.02 6.70
CA PHE A 44 -10.15 7.85 6.36
C PHE A 44 -9.14 7.55 7.47
N HIS A 45 -9.02 6.27 7.84
CA HIS A 45 -8.10 5.80 8.88
C HIS A 45 -6.73 5.42 8.33
N TRP A 46 -6.68 4.98 7.08
CA TRP A 46 -5.43 4.65 6.39
C TRP A 46 -5.42 5.05 4.92
N THR A 47 -4.21 5.20 4.40
CA THR A 47 -3.91 5.44 2.99
C THR A 47 -2.66 4.68 2.56
N ALA A 48 -2.42 4.62 1.25
CA ALA A 48 -1.23 4.00 0.69
C ALA A 48 -0.53 4.89 -0.35
N SER A 49 0.79 4.72 -0.51
CA SER A 49 1.62 5.39 -1.51
C SER A 49 2.84 4.54 -1.93
N GLY A 50 3.69 5.06 -2.82
CA GLY A 50 4.87 4.35 -3.33
C GLY A 50 6.09 4.43 -2.42
N GLY A 51 6.99 3.45 -2.51
CA GLY A 51 8.24 3.43 -1.76
C GLY A 51 9.13 4.66 -2.02
N ALA A 52 9.11 5.18 -3.26
CA ALA A 52 9.81 6.40 -3.62
C ALA A 52 9.34 7.64 -2.84
N VAL A 53 8.05 7.75 -2.52
CA VAL A 53 7.52 8.86 -1.70
C VAL A 53 8.09 8.80 -0.29
N LEU A 54 8.16 7.60 0.29
CA LEU A 54 8.79 7.38 1.60
C LEU A 54 10.28 7.72 1.56
N GLY A 55 11.04 7.14 0.63
CA GLY A 55 12.49 7.33 0.54
C GLY A 55 12.92 8.78 0.30
N HIS A 56 12.12 9.56 -0.44
CA HIS A 56 12.38 11.01 -0.58
C HIS A 56 12.02 11.81 0.67
N SER A 57 11.05 11.33 1.46
CA SER A 57 10.62 11.99 2.70
C SER A 57 11.64 11.72 3.82
N ASP A 58 12.06 10.48 3.95
CA ASP A 58 13.01 9.94 4.92
C ASP A 58 13.79 8.75 4.31
N PRO A 59 15.07 8.94 3.92
CA PRO A 59 15.89 7.88 3.31
C PRO A 59 16.17 6.67 4.21
N GLU A 60 16.08 6.83 5.54
CA GLU A 60 16.33 5.76 6.50
C GLU A 60 15.04 5.00 6.88
N ALA A 61 13.88 5.49 6.41
CA ALA A 61 12.60 4.88 6.70
C ALA A 61 12.42 3.56 5.91
N SER A 62 11.92 2.55 6.62
CA SER A 62 11.58 1.27 6.01
C SER A 62 10.15 1.28 5.47
N PRO A 63 9.88 0.79 4.25
CA PRO A 63 8.52 0.60 3.76
C PRO A 63 7.77 -0.51 4.50
N SER A 64 8.46 -1.26 5.38
CA SER A 64 7.86 -2.36 6.14
C SER A 64 7.19 -1.92 7.46
N ALA A 65 6.74 -0.66 7.52
CA ALA A 65 6.10 -0.06 8.68
C ALA A 65 4.97 0.88 8.24
N ALA A 66 4.01 1.09 9.15
CA ALA A 66 3.00 2.13 9.00
C ALA A 66 3.52 3.45 9.57
N TYR A 67 3.15 4.57 8.96
CA TYR A 67 3.58 5.91 9.39
C TYR A 67 2.41 6.84 9.64
N ARG A 68 2.56 7.79 10.57
CA ARG A 68 1.64 8.93 10.71
C ARG A 68 2.43 10.23 10.58
N LEU A 69 1.92 11.13 9.74
CA LEU A 69 2.52 12.45 9.55
C LEU A 69 2.42 13.22 10.87
N HIS A 70 3.56 13.70 11.38
CA HIS A 70 3.67 14.33 12.71
C HIS A 70 3.11 13.49 13.88
N GLY A 71 2.93 12.18 13.69
CA GLY A 71 2.43 11.26 14.72
C GLY A 71 0.91 11.22 14.88
N GLU A 72 0.15 11.91 14.02
CA GLU A 72 -1.31 11.98 14.10
C GLU A 72 -2.01 11.71 12.77
N GLY A 73 -3.34 11.63 12.80
CA GLY A 73 -4.16 11.53 11.60
C GLY A 73 -4.12 10.17 10.92
N CYS A 74 -4.26 10.14 9.60
CA CYS A 74 -4.36 8.93 8.78
C CYS A 74 -3.03 8.15 8.74
N ALA A 75 -3.08 6.82 8.89
CA ALA A 75 -1.89 5.97 8.77
C ALA A 75 -1.52 5.77 7.30
N CYS A 76 -0.27 6.01 6.93
CA CYS A 76 0.25 5.82 5.59
C CYS A 76 1.07 4.52 5.51
N PHE A 77 0.71 3.68 4.54
CA PHE A 77 1.45 2.47 4.17
C PHE A 77 2.17 2.72 2.85
N PHE A 78 3.37 2.19 2.70
CA PHE A 78 4.17 2.42 1.49
C PHE A 78 4.44 1.10 0.79
N ARG A 79 4.47 1.12 -0.55
CA ARG A 79 4.84 -0.04 -1.36
C ARG A 79 6.20 -0.59 -0.93
N ASN A 80 6.30 -1.89 -0.72
CA ASN A 80 7.57 -2.57 -0.69
C ASN A 80 7.97 -2.96 -2.11
N ASP A 81 8.89 -2.18 -2.70
CA ASP A 81 9.27 -2.36 -4.10
C ASP A 81 9.92 -3.72 -4.35
N GLU A 82 10.73 -4.23 -3.42
CA GLU A 82 11.37 -5.55 -3.54
C GLU A 82 10.33 -6.67 -3.75
N PHE A 83 9.33 -6.75 -2.87
CA PHE A 83 8.33 -7.83 -2.95
C PHE A 83 7.30 -7.61 -4.05
N SER A 84 6.95 -6.36 -4.31
CA SER A 84 6.00 -6.03 -5.37
C SER A 84 6.60 -6.30 -6.76
N ASP A 85 7.86 -5.96 -6.98
CA ASP A 85 8.54 -6.16 -8.27
C ASP A 85 8.80 -7.64 -8.57
N ARG A 86 9.01 -8.48 -7.55
CA ARG A 86 9.08 -9.95 -7.71
C ARG A 86 7.86 -10.49 -8.46
N ILE A 87 6.66 -10.08 -8.06
CA ILE A 87 5.43 -10.50 -8.73
C ILE A 87 5.20 -9.71 -10.03
N GLY A 88 5.43 -8.40 -10.00
CA GLY A 88 5.17 -7.53 -11.15
C GLY A 88 6.05 -7.81 -12.37
N PHE A 89 7.31 -8.21 -12.17
CA PHE A 89 8.30 -8.22 -13.24
C PHE A 89 9.14 -9.50 -13.34
N HIS A 90 9.25 -10.29 -12.27
CA HIS A 90 10.20 -11.42 -12.24
C HIS A 90 9.53 -12.79 -12.36
N TYR A 91 8.45 -13.04 -11.62
CA TYR A 91 7.85 -14.37 -11.52
C TYR A 91 6.98 -14.79 -12.72
N ALA A 92 6.67 -13.88 -13.66
CA ALA A 92 5.86 -14.22 -14.84
C ALA A 92 6.48 -15.34 -15.69
N SER A 93 7.82 -15.45 -15.72
CA SER A 93 8.55 -16.50 -16.45
C SER A 93 8.82 -17.75 -15.63
N TRP A 94 8.44 -17.78 -14.35
CA TRP A 94 8.71 -18.88 -13.42
C TRP A 94 7.57 -19.90 -13.45
N HIS A 95 7.87 -21.12 -13.00
CA HIS A 95 6.80 -22.04 -12.60
C HIS A 95 6.10 -21.47 -11.36
N GLY A 96 4.76 -21.50 -11.34
CA GLY A 96 3.97 -20.87 -10.29
C GLY A 96 4.33 -21.35 -8.88
N ASP A 97 4.52 -22.65 -8.71
CA ASP A 97 4.89 -23.24 -7.41
C ASP A 97 6.28 -22.77 -6.93
N ASP A 98 7.25 -22.63 -7.84
CA ASP A 98 8.59 -22.16 -7.51
C ASP A 98 8.57 -20.67 -7.12
N ALA A 99 7.79 -19.87 -7.84
CA ALA A 99 7.59 -18.46 -7.53
C ALA A 99 6.94 -18.27 -6.15
N VAL A 100 5.89 -19.05 -5.84
CA VAL A 100 5.24 -19.03 -4.52
C VAL A 100 6.21 -19.44 -3.43
N ALA A 101 6.92 -20.56 -3.59
CA ALA A 101 7.90 -21.03 -2.61
C ALA A 101 9.01 -20.00 -2.36
N ASN A 102 9.51 -19.37 -3.43
CA ASN A 102 10.52 -18.32 -3.33
C ASN A 102 10.01 -17.09 -2.56
N LEU A 103 8.80 -16.62 -2.88
CA LEU A 103 8.20 -15.45 -2.22
C LEU A 103 7.97 -15.72 -0.73
N VAL A 104 7.37 -16.86 -0.39
CA VAL A 104 7.10 -17.25 1.00
C VAL A 104 8.41 -17.35 1.77
N HIS A 105 9.43 -18.01 1.23
CA HIS A 105 10.74 -18.12 1.88
C HIS A 105 11.39 -16.75 2.16
N ALA A 106 11.25 -15.79 1.23
CA ALA A 106 11.75 -14.44 1.42
C ALA A 106 10.96 -13.69 2.52
N LEU A 107 9.64 -13.82 2.54
CA LEU A 107 8.78 -13.25 3.59
C LEU A 107 9.09 -13.84 4.97
N GLU A 108 9.26 -15.15 5.07
CA GLU A 108 9.66 -15.82 6.31
C GLU A 108 11.01 -15.32 6.84
N SER A 109 11.98 -15.18 5.93
CA SER A 109 13.31 -14.67 6.28
C SER A 109 13.20 -13.26 6.83
N ARG A 110 12.30 -12.45 6.27
CA ARG A 110 12.02 -11.11 6.74
C ARG A 110 11.36 -11.11 8.11
N ALA A 111 10.33 -11.95 8.32
CA ALA A 111 9.66 -12.13 9.61
C ALA A 111 10.60 -12.61 10.73
N ARG A 112 11.60 -13.44 10.41
CA ARG A 112 12.64 -13.86 11.39
C ARG A 112 13.53 -12.70 11.85
N THR A 113 13.74 -11.69 11.01
CA THR A 113 14.58 -10.52 11.35
C THR A 113 13.82 -9.43 12.10
N ASP A 114 12.54 -9.24 11.78
CA ASP A 114 11.68 -8.23 12.40
C ASP A 114 10.24 -8.77 12.38
N PRO A 115 9.77 -9.36 13.50
CA PRO A 115 8.48 -10.07 13.54
C PRO A 115 7.27 -9.13 13.59
N GLU A 116 7.45 -7.84 13.88
CA GLU A 116 6.36 -6.86 14.00
C GLU A 116 6.14 -6.03 12.72
N GLN A 117 6.94 -6.28 11.68
CA GLN A 117 6.85 -5.52 10.45
C GLN A 117 5.61 -5.90 9.63
N ILE A 118 5.18 -4.96 8.77
CA ILE A 118 4.17 -5.21 7.76
C ILE A 118 4.82 -5.22 6.38
N VAL A 119 4.58 -6.25 5.57
CA VAL A 119 5.05 -6.28 4.18
C VAL A 119 3.88 -5.98 3.24
N THR A 120 4.04 -4.92 2.48
CA THR A 120 3.03 -4.39 1.55
C THR A 120 3.40 -4.75 0.12
N ILE A 121 2.55 -5.54 -0.52
CA ILE A 121 2.70 -5.90 -1.93
C ILE A 121 1.64 -5.14 -2.71
N PHE A 122 2.03 -4.10 -3.44
CA PHE A 122 1.12 -3.30 -4.25
C PHE A 122 1.38 -3.54 -5.74
N LEU A 123 0.33 -4.01 -6.40
CA LEU A 123 0.30 -4.34 -7.82
C LEU A 123 -0.88 -3.60 -8.44
N ASP A 124 -0.73 -3.22 -9.70
CA ASP A 124 -1.84 -2.71 -10.50
C ASP A 124 -2.86 -3.83 -10.73
N GLY A 125 -4.14 -3.50 -10.87
CA GLY A 125 -5.18 -4.48 -11.20
C GLY A 125 -4.98 -5.09 -12.60
N GLU A 126 -4.37 -4.34 -13.52
CA GLU A 126 -4.15 -4.79 -14.91
C GLU A 126 -2.78 -5.48 -15.12
N ASN A 127 -1.75 -5.14 -14.31
CA ASN A 127 -0.41 -5.74 -14.40
C ASN A 127 -0.13 -6.67 -13.20
N ALA A 128 0.48 -7.84 -13.34
CA ALA A 128 1.23 -8.41 -14.47
C ALA A 128 0.55 -9.65 -15.08
N TRP A 129 -0.74 -9.78 -14.85
CA TRP A 129 -1.41 -11.08 -14.89
C TRP A 129 -1.47 -11.69 -16.28
N GLU A 130 -1.55 -10.88 -17.34
CA GLU A 130 -1.56 -11.37 -18.74
C GLU A 130 -0.31 -12.19 -19.11
N TYR A 131 0.81 -11.96 -18.42
CA TYR A 131 2.06 -12.68 -18.64
C TYR A 131 2.16 -13.98 -17.83
N TYR A 132 1.23 -14.21 -16.89
CA TYR A 132 1.18 -15.43 -16.10
C TYR A 132 0.27 -16.47 -16.75
N PRO A 133 0.59 -17.78 -16.61
CA PRO A 133 -0.32 -18.84 -17.01
C PRO A 133 -1.72 -18.66 -16.39
N ALA A 134 -2.74 -18.75 -17.25
CA ALA A 134 -4.14 -18.54 -16.87
C ALA A 134 -4.39 -17.22 -16.12
N ASN A 135 -3.79 -16.12 -16.58
CA ASN A 135 -3.93 -14.79 -16.00
C ASN A 135 -3.63 -14.73 -14.50
N GLY A 136 -2.57 -15.42 -14.06
CA GLY A 136 -2.14 -15.44 -12.66
C GLY A 136 -2.95 -16.36 -11.74
N PHE A 137 -3.99 -17.05 -12.25
CA PHE A 137 -4.88 -17.89 -11.44
C PHE A 137 -4.11 -18.90 -10.56
N TYR A 138 -3.20 -19.67 -11.15
CA TYR A 138 -2.46 -20.70 -10.43
C TYR A 138 -1.50 -20.12 -9.40
N PHE A 139 -0.79 -19.05 -9.75
CA PHE A 139 0.12 -18.36 -8.84
C PHE A 139 -0.63 -17.79 -7.63
N LEU A 140 -1.70 -17.01 -7.86
CA LEU A 140 -2.50 -16.42 -6.79
C LEU A 140 -3.12 -17.49 -5.90
N ASN A 141 -3.67 -18.56 -6.48
CA ASN A 141 -4.25 -19.65 -5.71
C ASN A 141 -3.21 -20.37 -4.85
N GLY A 142 -2.02 -20.65 -5.40
CA GLY A 142 -0.90 -21.22 -4.67
C GLY A 142 -0.43 -20.30 -3.54
N LEU A 143 -0.28 -19.01 -3.82
CA LEU A 143 0.15 -18.01 -2.83
C LEU A 143 -0.83 -17.90 -1.66
N TYR A 144 -2.12 -17.72 -1.94
CA TYR A 144 -3.13 -17.63 -0.89
C TYR A 144 -3.21 -18.93 -0.08
N ARG A 145 -3.12 -20.10 -0.71
CA ARG A 145 -3.06 -21.39 0.01
C ARG A 145 -1.84 -21.48 0.92
N ALA A 146 -0.67 -21.11 0.43
CA ALA A 146 0.56 -21.15 1.22
C ALA A 146 0.51 -20.19 2.42
N LEU A 147 -0.18 -19.05 2.29
CA LEU A 147 -0.23 -18.02 3.32
C LEU A 147 -1.42 -18.13 4.30
N SER A 148 -2.51 -18.82 3.94
CA SER A 148 -3.77 -18.79 4.72
C SER A 148 -3.62 -19.32 6.16
N ASP A 149 -2.85 -20.39 6.35
CA ASP A 149 -2.60 -21.02 7.65
C ASP A 149 -1.10 -21.03 8.00
N HIS A 150 -0.37 -20.02 7.52
CA HIS A 150 1.09 -20.00 7.66
C HIS A 150 1.52 -19.73 9.12
N PRO A 151 2.42 -20.54 9.72
CA PRO A 151 2.73 -20.45 11.15
C PRO A 151 3.51 -19.18 11.54
N LEU A 152 4.22 -18.57 10.59
CA LEU A 152 5.06 -17.39 10.81
C LEU A 152 4.50 -16.11 10.19
N LEU A 153 3.55 -16.21 9.27
CA LEU A 153 3.11 -15.09 8.44
C LEU A 153 1.60 -14.94 8.59
N ARG A 154 1.13 -13.71 8.81
CA ARG A 154 -0.30 -13.42 8.92
C ARG A 154 -0.74 -12.57 7.73
N LEU A 155 -1.60 -13.12 6.89
CA LEU A 155 -2.37 -12.30 5.95
C LEU A 155 -3.37 -11.43 6.73
N THR A 156 -3.40 -10.14 6.42
CA THR A 156 -4.22 -9.16 7.12
C THR A 156 -4.58 -8.01 6.18
N THR A 157 -5.66 -7.30 6.48
CA THR A 157 -5.92 -5.98 5.90
C THR A 157 -5.25 -4.87 6.72
N PHE A 158 -5.16 -3.66 6.17
CA PHE A 158 -4.65 -2.49 6.90
C PHE A 158 -5.52 -2.11 8.09
N SER A 159 -6.85 -2.18 7.94
CA SER A 159 -7.77 -1.94 9.05
C SER A 159 -7.53 -2.92 10.19
N GLU A 160 -7.49 -4.23 9.90
CA GLU A 160 -7.23 -5.27 10.91
C GLU A 160 -5.82 -5.17 11.53
N ALA A 161 -4.83 -4.72 10.77
CA ALA A 161 -3.48 -4.50 11.30
C ALA A 161 -3.48 -3.35 12.32
N LEU A 162 -4.12 -2.23 11.99
CA LEU A 162 -4.22 -1.07 12.87
C LEU A 162 -5.07 -1.36 14.12
N GLU A 163 -6.22 -2.03 13.95
CA GLU A 163 -7.08 -2.47 15.06
C GLU A 163 -6.38 -3.51 15.93
N GLY A 164 -5.56 -4.37 15.33
CA GLY A 164 -4.73 -5.36 15.99
C GLY A 164 -3.50 -4.80 16.72
N GLY A 165 -3.35 -3.49 16.80
CA GLY A 165 -2.29 -2.83 17.57
C GLY A 165 -0.97 -2.63 16.80
N LEU A 166 -0.97 -2.65 15.46
CA LEU A 166 0.21 -2.30 14.67
C LEU A 166 0.72 -0.91 15.08
N THR A 167 1.96 -0.86 15.57
CA THR A 167 2.59 0.41 15.96
C THR A 167 2.92 1.24 14.73
N THR A 168 2.48 2.50 14.72
CA THR A 168 2.82 3.46 13.67
C THR A 168 4.06 4.27 14.06
N ARG A 169 4.96 4.49 13.11
CA ARG A 169 6.12 5.37 13.27
C ARG A 169 5.74 6.81 12.94
N VAL A 170 6.46 7.77 13.51
CA VAL A 170 6.28 9.19 13.18
C VAL A 170 7.03 9.48 11.90
N LEU A 171 6.33 10.08 10.92
CA LEU A 171 6.96 10.67 9.74
C LEU A 171 6.97 12.20 9.92
N PRO A 172 8.14 12.85 10.10
CA PRO A 172 8.18 14.28 10.42
C PRO A 172 7.77 15.21 9.29
N ARG A 173 7.85 14.75 8.04
CA ARG A 173 7.51 15.48 6.81
C ARG A 173 7.18 14.51 5.70
N LEU A 174 6.38 14.93 4.71
CA LEU A 174 6.17 14.14 3.51
C LEU A 174 6.47 14.94 2.24
N VAL A 175 7.37 14.41 1.41
CA VAL A 175 7.67 14.97 0.10
C VAL A 175 6.59 14.53 -0.88
N ALA A 176 5.98 15.51 -1.55
CA ALA A 176 4.96 15.27 -2.56
C ALA A 176 5.44 14.35 -3.70
N GLY A 177 4.65 13.33 -4.06
CA GLY A 177 4.99 12.39 -5.13
C GLY A 177 3.91 11.33 -5.38
N SER A 178 4.19 10.38 -6.28
CA SER A 178 3.31 9.25 -6.62
C SER A 178 4.10 7.94 -6.75
N VAL A 179 3.43 6.81 -7.03
CA VAL A 179 4.06 5.47 -7.09
C VAL A 179 5.13 5.34 -8.18
N GLY A 180 5.05 6.14 -9.27
CA GLY A 180 5.96 6.02 -10.42
C GLY A 180 6.94 7.17 -10.63
N LEU A 181 6.72 8.35 -10.05
CA LEU A 181 7.53 9.54 -10.33
C LEU A 181 7.54 10.53 -9.16
N ARG A 182 8.65 11.27 -9.04
CA ARG A 182 8.62 12.58 -8.39
C ARG A 182 7.77 13.49 -9.28
N LEU A 183 6.63 13.94 -8.79
CA LEU A 183 5.82 14.89 -9.55
C LEU A 183 6.59 16.22 -9.60
N PRO A 184 6.85 16.78 -10.80
CA PRO A 184 7.57 18.06 -10.93
C PRO A 184 6.74 19.26 -10.46
N PHE A 185 5.50 19.04 -10.04
CA PHE A 185 4.55 20.05 -9.61
C PHE A 185 4.30 19.96 -8.11
N ASP A 186 4.25 21.11 -7.46
CA ASP A 186 3.88 21.27 -6.07
C ASP A 186 2.42 20.85 -5.86
N LEU A 187 2.20 19.61 -5.37
CA LEU A 187 0.86 19.10 -5.05
C LEU A 187 0.15 20.00 -4.02
N ASP A 188 0.90 20.73 -3.19
CA ASP A 188 0.31 21.69 -2.27
C ASP A 188 -0.39 22.84 -3.00
N ARG A 189 0.05 23.19 -4.20
CA ARG A 189 -0.61 24.23 -5.01
C ARG A 189 -1.94 23.74 -5.60
N LEU A 190 -2.05 22.43 -5.90
CA LEU A 190 -3.31 21.80 -6.33
C LEU A 190 -4.29 21.63 -5.17
N ALA A 191 -3.79 21.40 -3.95
CA ALA A 191 -4.62 21.34 -2.75
C ALA A 191 -5.02 22.74 -2.20
N ARG A 192 -4.21 23.78 -2.48
CA ARG A 192 -4.48 25.18 -2.06
C ARG A 192 -5.22 26.03 -3.09
N GLN A 193 -5.39 25.56 -4.32
CA GLN A 193 -6.33 26.15 -5.28
C GLN A 193 -7.74 25.59 -5.01
N GLU A 194 -8.31 25.97 -3.86
CA GLU A 194 -9.74 26.02 -3.53
C GLU A 194 -10.00 26.49 -2.09
#